data_AF-A0A6G3S3A2-F1
#
_entry.id   AF-A0A6G3S3A2-F1
#
_cell.length_a   1.000
_cell.length_b   1.000
_cell.length_c   1.000
_cell.angle_alpha   90.00
_cell.angle_beta   90.00
_cell.angle_gamma   90.00
#
_symmetry.space_group_name_H-M   'P 1'
#
loop_
_entity.id
_entity.type
_entity.pdbx_description
1 polymer ?
#
loop_
_entity_poly.entity_id
_entity_poly.type
_entity_poly.pdbx_seq_one_letter_code
_entity_poly.pdbx_strand_id
1 'polypeptide(L)'
;MEWYPNDAHTMVVAWHPAVVKTLLGYWDESAVLLHLALYAAGLREAEAPECANYGIALYLMPLSYLSEQERAEAMARLEARGFIERAPADPHSVAVPRSVLDVVPRRELDPQFLMQWNAAKASAPALS
;
A
#
# COMPACT_ATOMS: atom_id res chain seq x y z
N MET A 1 -4.98 -10.86 -20.48
CA MET A 1 -5.52 -11.19 -19.14
C MET A 1 -6.52 -10.11 -18.80
N GLU A 2 -7.81 -10.41 -18.85
CA GLU A 2 -8.84 -9.45 -18.46
C GLU A 2 -8.76 -9.23 -16.96
N TRP A 3 -8.52 -7.99 -16.56
CA TRP A 3 -8.54 -7.58 -15.16
C TRP A 3 -10.01 -7.61 -14.74
N TYR A 4 -10.40 -8.54 -13.86
CA TYR A 4 -11.75 -8.58 -13.29
C TYR A 4 -11.75 -7.81 -11.97
N PRO A 5 -12.09 -6.49 -11.95
CA PRO A 5 -12.04 -5.65 -10.75
C PRO A 5 -13.05 -6.04 -9.65
N ASN A 6 -13.79 -7.14 -9.84
CA ASN A 6 -14.84 -7.64 -8.95
C ASN A 6 -14.51 -9.04 -8.37
N ASP A 7 -13.29 -9.54 -8.52
CA ASP A 7 -12.90 -10.82 -7.91
C ASP A 7 -12.92 -10.71 -6.37
N ALA A 8 -13.45 -11.73 -5.69
CA ALA A 8 -13.45 -11.86 -4.23
C ALA A 8 -12.02 -11.89 -3.64
N HIS A 9 -11.02 -12.20 -4.46
CA HIS A 9 -9.60 -12.17 -4.12
C HIS A 9 -8.94 -10.79 -4.26
N THR A 10 -9.70 -9.76 -4.64
CA THR A 10 -9.18 -8.38 -4.72
C THR A 10 -8.86 -7.84 -3.33
N MET A 11 -7.70 -7.20 -3.17
CA MET A 11 -7.33 -6.46 -1.95
C MET A 11 -7.49 -4.95 -2.20
N VAL A 12 -7.85 -4.21 -1.16
CA VAL A 12 -7.94 -2.75 -1.17
C VAL A 12 -6.95 -2.19 -0.18
N VAL A 13 -6.11 -1.27 -0.66
CA VAL A 13 -5.17 -0.54 0.20
C VAL A 13 -5.80 0.80 0.56
N ALA A 14 -6.13 0.97 1.84
CA ALA A 14 -6.70 2.19 2.37
C ALA A 14 -5.60 2.98 3.09
N TRP A 15 -5.34 4.20 2.61
CA TRP A 15 -4.35 5.10 3.21
C TRP A 15 -5.05 6.16 4.04
N HIS A 16 -4.50 6.47 5.20
CA HIS A 16 -4.97 7.63 5.94
C HIS A 16 -4.64 8.93 5.17
N PRO A 17 -5.59 9.87 4.99
CA PRO A 17 -5.37 11.06 4.17
C PRO A 17 -4.18 11.92 4.62
N ALA A 18 -3.92 12.00 5.93
CA ALA A 18 -2.76 12.74 6.45
C ALA A 18 -1.43 12.08 6.08
N VAL A 19 -1.39 10.74 5.96
CA VAL A 19 -0.20 10.00 5.51
C VAL A 19 0.06 10.29 4.05
N VAL A 20 -0.98 10.19 3.20
CA VAL A 20 -0.89 10.54 1.76
C VAL A 20 -0.36 11.96 1.58
N LYS A 21 -0.92 12.92 2.33
CA LYS A 21 -0.49 14.32 2.25
C LYS A 21 0.97 14.51 2.68
N THR A 22 1.42 13.76 3.70
CA THR A 22 2.78 13.86 4.23
C THR A 22 3.79 13.22 3.28
N LEU A 23 3.44 12.09 2.67
CA LEU A 23 4.31 11.35 1.77
C LEU A 23 4.22 11.82 0.31
N LEU A 24 3.41 12.84 0.03
CA LEU A 24 3.32 13.45 -1.29
C LEU A 24 4.70 14.03 -1.68
N GLY A 25 5.37 13.36 -2.61
CA GLY A 25 6.72 13.71 -3.05
C GLY A 25 7.86 12.87 -2.46
N TYR A 26 7.56 11.95 -1.52
CA TYR A 26 8.50 10.99 -0.95
C TYR A 26 8.18 9.59 -1.48
N TRP A 27 8.58 9.34 -2.72
CA TRP A 27 8.17 8.13 -3.47
C TRP A 27 8.81 6.85 -2.92
N ASP A 28 10.03 6.98 -2.39
CA ASP A 28 10.75 5.94 -1.67
C ASP A 28 10.03 5.55 -0.36
N GLU A 29 9.70 6.53 0.49
CA GLU A 29 8.96 6.31 1.74
C GLU A 29 7.58 5.69 1.46
N SER A 30 6.88 6.17 0.44
CA SER A 30 5.58 5.64 0.02
C SER A 30 5.67 4.19 -0.42
N ALA A 31 6.68 3.86 -1.24
CA ALA A 31 6.88 2.51 -1.74
C ALA A 31 7.27 1.53 -0.62
N VAL A 32 8.16 1.95 0.28
CA VAL A 32 8.57 1.15 1.46
C VAL A 32 7.39 0.91 2.38
N LEU A 33 6.59 1.95 2.68
CA LEU A 33 5.42 1.82 3.54
C LEU A 33 4.39 0.84 2.96
N LEU A 34 4.11 0.96 1.65
CA LEU A 34 3.21 0.05 0.95
C LEU A 34 3.72 -1.39 1.00
N HIS A 35 5.00 -1.60 0.70
CA HIS A 35 5.61 -2.93 0.73
C HIS A 35 5.53 -3.59 2.11
N LEU A 36 5.84 -2.84 3.19
CA LEU A 36 5.72 -3.33 4.56
C LEU A 36 4.28 -3.75 4.88
N ALA A 37 3.30 -2.95 4.48
CA ALA A 37 1.89 -3.26 4.72
C ALA A 37 1.42 -4.50 3.95
N LEU A 38 1.83 -4.65 2.69
CA LEU A 38 1.52 -5.83 1.88
C LEU A 38 2.17 -7.09 2.45
N TYR A 39 3.43 -7.00 2.89
CA TYR A 39 4.14 -8.09 3.56
C TYR A 39 3.41 -8.52 4.84
N ALA A 40 3.00 -7.57 5.68
CA ALA A 40 2.25 -7.82 6.90
C ALA A 40 0.87 -8.46 6.63
N ALA A 41 0.25 -8.14 5.50
CA ALA A 41 -0.99 -8.76 5.04
C ALA A 41 -0.81 -10.18 4.46
N GLY A 42 0.41 -10.71 4.47
CA GLY A 42 0.73 -12.05 3.95
C GLY A 42 1.05 -12.09 2.46
N LEU A 43 1.12 -10.94 1.79
CA LEU A 43 1.51 -10.82 0.38
C LEU A 43 3.02 -10.70 0.26
N ARG A 44 3.71 -11.78 0.67
CA ARG A 44 5.18 -11.84 0.78
C ARG A 44 5.90 -11.71 -0.57
N GLU A 45 5.22 -12.04 -1.66
CA GLU A 45 5.72 -11.98 -3.05
C GLU A 45 5.43 -10.62 -3.72
N ALA A 46 5.06 -9.58 -2.97
CA ALA A 46 4.87 -8.23 -3.52
C ALA A 46 6.22 -7.54 -3.87
N GLU A 47 7.09 -8.25 -4.58
CA GLU A 47 8.15 -7.64 -5.36
C GLU A 47 7.53 -7.15 -6.68
N ALA A 48 7.98 -6.00 -7.17
CA ALA A 48 7.39 -5.33 -8.33
C ALA A 48 7.19 -6.20 -9.60
N PRO A 49 8.01 -7.22 -9.93
CA PRO A 49 7.79 -8.02 -11.14
C PRO A 49 6.67 -9.05 -11.05
N GLU A 50 6.19 -9.42 -9.86
CA GLU A 50 5.17 -10.48 -9.69
C GLU A 50 3.75 -9.93 -9.40
N CYS A 51 3.64 -8.61 -9.25
CA CYS A 51 2.35 -7.96 -9.00
C CYS A 51 1.55 -7.78 -10.30
N ALA A 52 0.53 -8.62 -10.53
CA ALA A 52 -0.42 -8.49 -11.66
C ALA A 52 -1.29 -7.21 -11.60
N ASN A 53 -1.15 -6.39 -10.56
CA ASN A 53 -1.78 -5.09 -10.43
C ASN A 53 -0.81 -3.99 -10.85
N TYR A 54 -0.96 -3.49 -12.07
CA TYR A 54 -0.12 -2.41 -12.62
C TYR A 54 -0.06 -1.17 -11.71
N GLY A 55 -1.15 -0.81 -11.03
CA GLY A 55 -1.16 0.32 -10.11
C GLY A 55 -0.23 0.09 -8.91
N ILE A 56 -0.34 -1.08 -8.28
CA ILE A 56 0.56 -1.45 -7.17
C ILE A 56 2.00 -1.60 -7.67
N ALA A 57 2.21 -2.24 -8.82
CA ALA A 57 3.54 -2.37 -9.43
C ALA A 57 4.20 -1.02 -9.69
N LEU A 58 3.45 -0.01 -10.18
CA LEU A 58 3.93 1.35 -10.36
C LEU A 58 4.29 2.02 -9.02
N TYR A 59 3.47 1.84 -7.99
CA TYR A 59 3.77 2.36 -6.65
C TYR A 59 4.99 1.68 -6.01
N LEU A 60 5.23 0.40 -6.29
CA LEU A 60 6.36 -0.37 -5.77
C LEU A 60 7.61 -0.27 -6.65
N MET A 61 7.49 0.22 -7.88
CA MET A 61 8.60 0.36 -8.83
C MET A 61 9.84 1.04 -8.25
N PRO A 62 9.74 2.11 -7.41
CA PRO A 62 10.92 2.73 -6.82
C PRO A 62 11.81 1.74 -6.06
N LEU A 63 11.23 0.71 -5.41
CA LEU A 63 12.00 -0.27 -4.64
C LEU A 63 13.03 -1.00 -5.49
N SER A 64 12.74 -1.27 -6.76
CA SER A 64 13.66 -1.94 -7.68
C SER A 64 14.94 -1.14 -7.95
N TYR A 65 14.95 0.15 -7.62
CA TYR A 65 16.09 1.06 -7.82
C TYR A 65 16.73 1.51 -6.51
N LEU A 66 16.09 1.26 -5.36
CA LEU A 66 16.66 1.58 -4.06
C LEU A 66 17.66 0.51 -3.62
N SER A 67 18.85 0.97 -3.25
CA SER A 67 19.83 0.19 -2.49
C SER A 67 19.29 -0.20 -1.11
N GLU A 68 19.91 -1.19 -0.47
CA GLU A 68 19.59 -1.58 0.92
C GLU A 68 19.71 -0.40 1.88
N GLN A 69 20.72 0.47 1.68
CA GLN A 69 20.91 1.66 2.49
C GLN A 69 19.75 2.65 2.33
N GLU A 70 19.34 2.96 1.10
CA GLU A 70 18.23 3.88 0.86
C GLU A 70 16.91 3.34 1.42
N ARG A 71 16.68 2.02 1.33
CA ARG A 71 15.54 1.37 1.98
C ARG A 71 15.58 1.52 3.50
N ALA A 72 16.74 1.31 4.12
CA ALA A 72 16.92 1.48 5.57
C ALA A 72 16.70 2.94 6.01
N GLU A 73 17.18 3.91 5.23
CA GLU A 73 16.98 5.34 5.50
C GLU A 73 15.51 5.75 5.37
N ALA A 74 14.80 5.24 4.35
CA ALA A 74 13.36 5.45 4.20
C ALA A 74 12.58 4.86 5.38
N MET A 75 12.94 3.65 5.83
CA MET A 75 12.36 3.06 7.05
C MET A 75 12.61 3.94 8.28
N ALA A 76 13.83 4.45 8.48
CA ALA A 76 14.13 5.32 9.60
C ALA A 76 13.30 6.62 9.58
N ARG A 77 13.07 7.20 8.39
CA ARG A 77 12.19 8.37 8.23
C ARG A 77 10.73 8.05 8.55
N LEU A 78 10.22 6.91 8.09
CA LEU A 78 8.86 6.44 8.39
C LEU A 78 8.67 6.20 9.90
N GLU A 79 9.67 5.62 10.56
CA GLU A 79 9.68 5.39 12.01
C GLU A 79 9.67 6.72 12.78
N ALA A 80 10.54 7.66 12.40
CA ALA A 80 10.61 8.99 13.02
C ALA A 80 9.30 9.79 12.87
N ARG A 81 8.53 9.53 11.81
CA ARG A 81 7.20 10.12 11.56
C ARG A 81 6.07 9.40 12.31
N GLY A 82 6.33 8.25 12.93
CA GLY A 82 5.32 7.42 13.59
C GLY A 82 4.41 6.68 12.62
N PHE A 83 4.85 6.45 11.38
CA PHE A 83 4.09 5.68 10.38
C PHE A 83 4.33 4.18 10.45
N ILE A 84 5.43 3.78 11.09
CA ILE A 84 5.74 2.40 11.40
C ILE A 84 6.21 2.30 12.86
N GLU A 85 6.01 1.13 13.43
CA GLU A 85 6.40 0.81 14.80
C GLU A 85 7.29 -0.43 14.78
N ARG A 86 8.36 -0.44 15.58
CA ARG A 86 9.12 -1.67 15.81
C ARG A 86 8.42 -2.54 16.83
N ALA A 87 8.35 -3.83 16.57
CA ALA A 87 7.78 -4.76 17.52
C ALA A 87 8.66 -4.79 18.79
N PRO A 88 8.08 -4.68 20.00
CA PRO A 88 8.85 -4.70 21.23
C PRO A 88 9.66 -5.98 21.42
N ALA A 89 9.17 -7.10 20.87
CA ALA A 89 9.77 -8.42 20.98
C ALA A 89 10.86 -8.70 19.93
N ASP A 90 10.87 -7.95 18.83
CA ASP A 90 11.87 -8.09 17.76
C ASP A 90 12.08 -6.71 17.10
N PRO A 91 13.21 -6.03 17.38
CA PRO A 91 13.50 -4.71 16.82
C PRO A 91 13.80 -4.73 15.31
N HIS A 92 13.92 -5.91 14.70
CA HIS A 92 13.97 -6.09 13.26
C HIS A 92 12.59 -6.31 12.64
N SER A 93 11.58 -6.61 13.46
CA SER A 93 10.19 -6.70 13.04
C SER A 93 9.55 -5.31 13.09
N VAL A 94 8.98 -4.90 11.96
CA VAL A 94 8.33 -3.61 11.78
C VAL A 94 6.86 -3.85 11.47
N ALA A 95 5.98 -3.10 12.12
CA ALA A 95 4.55 -3.11 11.90
C ALA A 95 4.10 -1.76 11.30
N VAL A 96 3.16 -1.83 10.37
CA VAL A 96 2.41 -0.66 9.88
C VAL A 96 1.09 -0.61 10.64
N PRO A 97 0.82 0.41 11.46
CA PRO A 97 -0.45 0.55 12.13
C PRO A 97 -1.60 0.66 11.10
N ARG A 98 -2.73 -0.02 11.35
CA ARG A 98 -3.91 0.05 10.46
C ARG A 98 -4.47 1.48 10.32
N SER A 99 -4.24 2.33 11.30
CA SER A 99 -4.60 3.76 11.26
C SER A 99 -3.77 4.58 10.28
N VAL A 100 -2.61 4.06 9.84
CA VAL A 100 -1.72 4.68 8.84
C VAL A 100 -2.07 4.16 7.46
N LEU A 101 -2.09 2.83 7.31
CA LEU A 101 -2.39 2.13 6.07
C LEU A 101 -2.96 0.76 6.42
N ASP A 102 -4.08 0.39 5.79
CA ASP A 102 -4.71 -0.92 5.95
C ASP A 102 -4.84 -1.64 4.60
N VAL A 103 -4.69 -2.96 4.62
CA VAL A 103 -4.84 -3.81 3.44
C VAL A 103 -6.00 -4.75 3.70
N VAL A 104 -7.14 -4.44 3.09
CA VAL A 104 -8.43 -5.09 3.39
C VAL A 104 -8.84 -5.99 2.23
N PRO A 105 -9.14 -7.27 2.47
CA PRO A 105 -9.76 -8.13 1.47
C PRO A 105 -11.11 -7.56 1.03
N ARG A 106 -11.39 -7.52 -0.27
CA ARG A 106 -12.64 -6.95 -0.81
C ARG A 106 -13.89 -7.60 -0.22
N ARG A 107 -13.85 -8.91 0.04
CA ARG A 107 -14.96 -9.65 0.67
C ARG A 107 -15.31 -9.16 2.08
N GLU A 108 -14.40 -8.45 2.73
CA GLU A 108 -14.56 -7.88 4.07
C GLU A 108 -15.03 -6.42 4.01
N LEU A 109 -15.12 -5.83 2.82
CA LEU A 109 -15.64 -4.48 2.63
C LEU A 109 -17.16 -4.47 2.68
N ASP A 110 -17.68 -3.42 3.31
CA ASP A 110 -19.11 -3.17 3.40
C ASP A 110 -19.75 -3.06 1.99
N PRO A 111 -20.88 -3.75 1.72
CA PRO A 111 -21.54 -3.70 0.42
C PRO A 111 -21.99 -2.30 -0.01
N GLN A 112 -22.41 -1.44 0.94
CA GLN A 112 -22.81 -0.08 0.65
C GLN A 112 -21.60 0.77 0.23
N PHE A 113 -20.46 0.59 0.90
CA PHE A 113 -19.19 1.18 0.49
C PHE A 113 -18.80 0.74 -0.94
N LEU A 114 -18.87 -0.55 -1.24
CA LEU A 114 -18.57 -1.07 -2.58
C LEU A 114 -19.47 -0.47 -3.67
N MET A 115 -20.76 -0.31 -3.38
CA MET A 115 -21.71 0.33 -4.28
C MET A 115 -21.34 1.80 -4.53
N GLN A 116 -21.06 2.56 -3.47
CA GLN A 116 -20.66 3.97 -3.57
C GLN A 116 -19.33 4.13 -4.33
N TRP A 117 -18.36 3.27 -4.05
CA TRP A 117 -17.07 3.29 -4.72
C TRP A 117 -17.19 2.97 -6.22
N ASN A 118 -18.01 1.98 -6.58
CA ASN A 118 -18.27 1.66 -7.99
C ASN A 118 -19.01 2.79 -8.71
N ALA A 119 -19.99 3.42 -8.04
CA ALA A 119 -20.69 4.59 -8.58
C ALA A 119 -19.72 5.77 -8.81
N ALA A 120 -18.84 6.05 -7.85
CA ALA A 120 -17.83 7.11 -7.96
C ALA A 120 -16.87 6.88 -9.15
N LYS A 121 -16.39 5.64 -9.34
CA LYS A 121 -15.56 5.27 -10.51
C LYS A 121 -16.30 5.46 -11.83
N ALA A 122 -17.58 5.06 -11.89
CA ALA A 122 -18.39 5.21 -13.10
C ALA A 122 -18.70 6.67 -13.44
N SER A 123 -18.76 7.54 -12.44
CA SER A 123 -18.96 8.99 -12.61
C SER A 123 -17.68 9.78 -12.87
N ALA A 124 -16.50 9.17 -12.74
CA ALA A 124 -15.24 9.86 -12.99
C ALA A 124 -15.14 10.22 -14.49
N PRO A 125 -14.77 11.47 -14.84
CA PRO A 125 -14.58 11.84 -16.24
C PRO A 125 -13.54 10.91 -16.86
N ALA A 126 -13.84 10.38 -18.04
CA ALA A 126 -12.85 9.65 -18.82
C ALA A 126 -11.67 10.61 -19.05
N LEU A 127 -10.47 10.20 -18.63
CA LEU A 127 -9.25 10.92 -18.95
C LEU A 127 -9.10 10.87 -20.48
N SER A 128 -9.47 11.95 -21.15
CA SER A 128 -9.30 12.20 -22.59
C SER A 128 -7.91 12.70 -22.89
#